data_AF-A0AAV5GH78-F1
#
_entry.id   AF-A0AAV5GH78-F1
#
_cell.length_a   1.000
_cell.length_b   1.000
_cell.length_c   1.000
_cell.angle_alpha   90.00
_cell.angle_beta   90.00
_cell.angle_gamma   90.00
#
_symmetry.space_group_name_H-M   'P 1'
#
loop_
_entity.id
_entity.type
_entity.pdbx_description
1 polymer ?
#
loop_
_entity_poly.entity_id
_entity_poly.type
_entity_poly.pdbx_seq_one_letter_code
_entity_poly.pdbx_strand_id
1 'polypeptide(L)'
;MAVDLSVPLEQLIAAKLGSLSLRDDEETVEFVRGLVEEDSFEPEDRKSAILGMLELDEEDARISLTKFRAESASQSIDALLDDTSAYQEAVAERERAEQEAKSHTPPEAEEKPKKPLTAEEEARRKADLLKRYGDLEDETEAERQAREEEELSNLSSKALKDPSQMSRKQRKKAFDGVDLLALPNLNKHHVQEAERQKRTASAGAAQAKREKDLADRKKQKDDAAKKLEEKRKRAQKVERKG
;
A
#
# COMPACT_ATOMS: atom_id res chain seq x y z
N MET A 1 16.57 2.20 -26.93
CA MET A 1 16.35 3.16 -28.04
C MET A 1 15.26 4.13 -27.58
N ALA A 2 15.27 5.39 -27.99
CA ALA A 2 14.15 6.28 -27.67
C ALA A 2 12.91 5.75 -28.40
N VAL A 3 11.92 5.29 -27.65
CA VAL A 3 10.68 4.76 -28.22
C VAL A 3 9.83 5.96 -28.65
N ASP A 4 9.45 5.99 -29.93
CA ASP A 4 8.62 7.07 -30.46
C ASP A 4 7.16 6.84 -30.06
N LEU A 5 6.72 7.54 -29.02
CA LEU A 5 5.35 7.51 -28.49
C LEU A 5 4.32 8.15 -29.43
N SER A 6 4.72 8.67 -30.59
CA SER A 6 3.78 9.21 -31.59
C SER A 6 3.10 8.12 -32.44
N VAL A 7 3.67 6.92 -32.47
CA VAL A 7 3.16 5.77 -33.20
C VAL A 7 2.27 4.93 -32.28
N PRO A 8 1.02 4.59 -32.65
CA PRO A 8 0.18 3.75 -31.82
C PRO A 8 0.80 2.35 -31.67
N LEU A 9 0.58 1.72 -30.51
CA LEU A 9 1.15 0.42 -30.15
C LEU A 9 0.91 -0.66 -31.23
N GLU A 10 -0.27 -0.66 -31.86
CA GLU A 10 -0.64 -1.56 -32.96
C GLU A 10 0.28 -1.42 -34.18
N GLN A 11 0.60 -0.19 -34.58
CA GLN A 11 1.48 0.06 -35.73
C GLN A 11 2.93 -0.30 -35.39
N LEU A 12 3.35 -0.13 -34.13
CA LEU A 12 4.66 -0.57 -33.67
C LEU A 12 4.76 -2.10 -33.72
N ILE A 13 3.76 -2.82 -33.19
CA ILE A 13 3.69 -4.28 -33.22
C ILE A 13 3.68 -4.78 -34.67
N ALA A 14 2.82 -4.23 -35.53
CA ALA A 14 2.75 -4.62 -36.94
C ALA A 14 4.06 -4.36 -37.69
N ALA A 15 4.66 -3.18 -37.52
CA ALA A 15 5.94 -2.85 -38.16
C ALA A 15 7.07 -3.78 -37.69
N LYS A 16 7.04 -4.18 -36.42
CA LYS A 16 8.03 -5.10 -35.84
C LYS A 16 7.81 -6.53 -36.34
N LEU A 17 6.59 -7.06 -36.27
CA LEU A 17 6.26 -8.38 -36.83
C LEU A 17 6.62 -8.47 -38.32
N GLY A 18 6.28 -7.45 -39.11
CA GLY A 18 6.66 -7.37 -40.52
C GLY A 18 8.18 -7.27 -40.74
N SER A 19 8.89 -6.49 -39.93
CA SER A 19 10.37 -6.42 -39.99
C SER A 19 11.05 -7.74 -39.64
N LEU A 20 10.39 -8.55 -38.79
CA LEU A 20 10.86 -9.85 -38.31
C LEU A 20 10.38 -10.99 -39.21
N SER A 21 9.70 -10.70 -40.32
CA SER A 21 9.09 -11.69 -41.24
C SER A 21 8.17 -12.70 -40.53
N LEU A 22 7.54 -12.25 -39.44
CA LEU A 22 6.52 -12.98 -38.70
C LEU A 22 5.13 -12.59 -39.23
N ARG A 23 4.11 -13.39 -38.87
CA ARG A 23 2.73 -13.17 -39.30
C ARG A 23 2.19 -11.87 -38.68
N ASP A 24 1.91 -10.89 -39.53
CA ASP A 24 1.49 -9.52 -39.19
C ASP A 24 0.00 -9.27 -39.47
N ASP A 25 -0.83 -10.30 -39.37
CA ASP A 25 -2.28 -10.18 -39.52
C ASP A 25 -2.89 -9.32 -38.40
N GLU A 26 -4.01 -8.64 -38.69
CA GLU A 26 -4.71 -7.76 -37.73
C GLU A 26 -5.08 -8.53 -36.43
N GLU A 27 -5.45 -9.81 -36.55
CA GLU A 27 -5.72 -10.71 -35.42
C GLU A 27 -4.48 -10.96 -34.54
N THR A 28 -3.28 -11.10 -35.14
CA THR A 28 -2.06 -11.36 -34.37
C THR A 28 -1.61 -10.09 -33.63
N VAL A 29 -1.77 -8.94 -34.26
CA VAL A 29 -1.46 -7.63 -33.67
C VAL A 29 -2.39 -7.34 -32.49
N GLU A 30 -3.70 -7.57 -32.64
CA GLU A 30 -4.68 -7.39 -31.56
C GLU A 30 -4.42 -8.34 -30.38
N PHE A 31 -4.07 -9.60 -30.65
CA PHE A 31 -3.73 -10.56 -29.60
C PHE A 31 -2.49 -10.15 -28.82
N VAL A 32 -1.40 -9.80 -29.52
CA VAL A 32 -0.15 -9.33 -28.89
C VAL A 32 -0.40 -8.07 -28.07
N ARG A 33 -1.21 -7.15 -28.58
CA ARG A 33 -1.62 -5.95 -27.85
C ARG A 33 -2.32 -6.29 -26.54
N GLY A 34 -3.35 -7.14 -26.57
CA GLY A 34 -4.08 -7.55 -25.37
C GLY A 34 -3.17 -8.21 -24.35
N LEU A 35 -2.24 -9.05 -24.81
CA LEU A 35 -1.28 -9.74 -23.95
C LEU A 35 -0.27 -8.79 -23.28
N VAL A 36 0.12 -7.73 -23.98
CA VAL A 36 1.03 -6.70 -23.46
C VAL A 36 0.30 -5.75 -22.51
N GLU A 37 -0.94 -5.36 -22.80
CA GLU A 37 -1.78 -4.52 -21.92
C GLU A 37 -2.19 -5.24 -20.63
N GLU A 38 -2.30 -6.57 -20.65
CA GLU A 38 -2.60 -7.36 -19.46
C GLU A 38 -1.34 -7.64 -18.61
N ASP A 39 -1.15 -6.85 -17.55
CA ASP A 39 -0.09 -7.01 -16.52
C ASP A 39 -0.14 -8.34 -15.73
N SER A 40 -1.13 -9.20 -16.01
CA SER A 40 -1.33 -10.46 -15.30
C SER A 40 -0.43 -11.61 -15.80
N PHE A 41 0.20 -11.44 -16.96
CA PHE A 41 1.06 -12.46 -17.56
C PHE A 41 2.54 -12.20 -17.34
N GLU A 42 3.28 -13.25 -16.94
CA GLU A 42 4.74 -13.23 -16.92
C GLU A 42 5.31 -13.18 -18.34
N PRO A 43 6.49 -12.57 -18.58
CA PRO A 43 7.05 -12.44 -19.92
C PRO A 43 7.28 -13.79 -20.63
N GLU A 44 7.57 -14.85 -19.87
CA GLU A 44 7.71 -16.22 -20.40
C GLU A 44 6.38 -16.79 -20.90
N ASP A 45 5.29 -16.53 -20.20
CA ASP A 45 3.94 -16.93 -20.62
C ASP A 45 3.49 -16.14 -21.85
N ARG A 46 3.82 -14.83 -21.89
CA ARG A 46 3.52 -13.98 -23.05
C ARG A 46 4.20 -14.52 -24.31
N LYS A 47 5.49 -14.83 -24.20
CA LYS A 47 6.28 -15.42 -25.28
C LYS A 47 5.68 -16.74 -25.75
N SER A 48 5.32 -17.62 -24.81
CA SER A 48 4.75 -18.94 -25.11
C SER A 48 3.41 -18.83 -25.83
N ALA A 49 2.56 -17.88 -25.42
CA ALA A 49 1.28 -17.61 -26.06
C ALA A 49 1.44 -17.07 -27.49
N ILE A 50 2.36 -16.12 -27.71
CA ILE A 50 2.63 -15.58 -29.06
C ILE A 50 3.22 -16.66 -29.96
N LEU A 51 4.14 -17.49 -29.44
CA LEU A 51 4.75 -18.57 -30.20
C LEU A 51 3.72 -19.64 -30.62
N GLY A 52 2.82 -20.02 -29.70
CA GLY A 52 1.74 -20.96 -30.00
C GLY A 52 0.73 -20.42 -31.02
N MET A 53 0.44 -19.13 -30.98
CA MET A 53 -0.49 -18.49 -31.93
C MET A 53 0.10 -18.34 -33.34
N LEU A 54 1.42 -18.25 -33.44
CA LEU A 54 2.14 -18.25 -34.72
C LEU A 54 2.27 -19.65 -35.34
N GLU A 55 1.62 -20.67 -34.75
CA GLU A 55 1.68 -22.08 -35.14
C GLU A 55 3.13 -22.56 -35.34
N LEU A 56 4.07 -21.93 -34.63
CA LEU A 56 5.44 -22.38 -34.52
C LEU A 56 5.47 -23.48 -33.47
N ASP A 57 4.77 -24.58 -33.76
CA ASP A 57 4.72 -25.72 -32.87
C ASP A 57 6.15 -26.21 -32.61
N GLU A 58 6.44 -26.47 -31.33
CA GLU A 58 7.67 -27.17 -30.92
C GLU A 58 7.83 -28.53 -31.63
N GLU A 59 6.73 -29.07 -32.20
CA GLU A 59 6.74 -30.27 -33.04
C GLU A 59 7.28 -30.02 -34.45
N ASP A 60 7.02 -28.87 -35.06
CA ASP A 60 7.61 -28.51 -36.36
C ASP A 60 9.10 -28.23 -36.21
N ALA A 61 9.56 -27.69 -35.08
CA ALA A 61 10.97 -27.49 -34.75
C ALA A 61 11.79 -28.81 -34.69
N ARG A 62 11.17 -30.00 -34.68
CA ARG A 62 11.90 -31.28 -34.66
C ARG A 62 12.59 -31.60 -35.99
N ILE A 63 12.17 -31.00 -37.10
CA ILE A 63 12.84 -31.12 -38.40
C ILE A 63 14.02 -30.13 -38.41
N SER A 64 15.26 -30.57 -38.55
CA SER A 64 16.48 -29.74 -38.35
C SER A 64 16.53 -28.37 -39.07
N LEU A 65 15.70 -28.13 -40.10
CA LEU A 65 15.64 -26.87 -40.86
C LEU A 65 14.74 -25.80 -40.22
N THR A 66 13.74 -26.20 -39.44
CA THR A 66 12.77 -25.32 -38.77
C THR A 66 13.21 -24.92 -37.37
N LYS A 67 14.12 -25.68 -36.75
CA LYS A 67 14.74 -25.37 -35.45
C LYS A 67 15.39 -23.98 -35.42
N PHE A 68 16.19 -23.69 -36.45
CA PHE A 68 16.81 -22.37 -36.61
C PHE A 68 15.77 -21.26 -36.81
N ARG A 69 14.68 -21.57 -37.52
CA ARG A 69 13.56 -20.63 -37.72
C ARG A 69 12.80 -20.39 -36.42
N ALA A 70 12.57 -21.42 -35.61
CA ALA A 70 11.90 -21.32 -34.30
C ALA A 70 12.78 -20.57 -33.28
N GLU A 71 14.09 -20.79 -33.27
CA GLU A 71 15.03 -20.02 -32.45
C GLU A 71 15.13 -18.55 -32.91
N SER A 72 15.13 -18.29 -34.21
CA SER A 72 15.07 -16.92 -34.74
C SER A 72 13.72 -16.25 -34.45
N ALA A 73 12.62 -17.00 -34.48
CA ALA A 73 11.29 -16.51 -34.13
C ALA A 73 11.19 -16.21 -32.63
N SER A 74 11.78 -17.05 -31.77
CA SER A 74 11.76 -16.83 -30.33
C SER A 74 12.58 -15.60 -29.93
N GLN A 75 13.76 -15.40 -30.52
CA GLN A 75 14.58 -14.19 -30.31
C GLN A 75 13.90 -12.91 -30.80
N SER A 76 13.14 -13.02 -31.89
CA SER A 76 12.43 -11.87 -32.46
C SER A 76 11.16 -11.52 -31.67
N ILE A 77 10.49 -12.51 -31.08
CA ILE A 77 9.40 -12.29 -30.11
C ILE A 77 9.96 -11.66 -28.83
N ASP A 78 11.11 -12.12 -28.32
CA ASP A 78 11.76 -11.51 -27.16
C ASP A 78 12.05 -10.02 -27.42
N ALA A 79 12.65 -9.69 -28.57
CA ALA A 79 12.92 -8.30 -28.95
C ALA A 79 11.63 -7.45 -29.07
N LEU A 80 10.53 -8.06 -29.52
CA LEU A 80 9.23 -7.39 -29.60
C LEU A 80 8.66 -7.11 -28.19
N LEU A 81 8.79 -8.04 -27.26
CA LEU A 81 8.35 -7.86 -25.87
C LEU A 81 9.19 -6.80 -25.15
N ASP A 82 10.49 -6.74 -25.41
CA ASP A 82 11.37 -5.69 -24.89
C ASP A 82 10.98 -4.30 -25.42
N ASP A 83 10.68 -4.18 -26.72
CA ASP A 83 10.28 -2.91 -27.32
C ASP A 83 8.89 -2.44 -26.83
N THR A 84 7.95 -3.37 -26.66
CA THR A 84 6.59 -3.06 -26.21
C THR A 84 6.52 -2.74 -24.71
N SER A 85 7.33 -3.40 -23.88
CA SER A 85 7.49 -3.03 -22.47
C SER A 85 8.15 -1.67 -22.32
N ALA A 86 9.20 -1.38 -23.09
CA ALA A 86 9.81 -0.05 -23.12
C ALA A 86 8.82 1.04 -23.60
N TYR A 87 7.92 0.73 -24.52
CA TYR A 87 6.83 1.63 -24.92
C TYR A 87 5.89 1.92 -23.75
N GLN A 88 5.44 0.90 -23.02
CA GLN A 88 4.56 1.08 -21.85
C GLN A 88 5.23 1.86 -20.73
N GLU A 89 6.51 1.59 -20.45
CA GLU A 89 7.29 2.35 -19.48
C GLU A 89 7.42 3.82 -19.88
N ALA A 90 7.69 4.11 -21.15
CA ALA A 90 7.76 5.48 -21.66
C ALA A 90 6.40 6.21 -21.61
N VAL A 91 5.29 5.51 -21.87
CA VAL A 91 3.93 6.05 -21.66
C VAL A 91 3.72 6.36 -20.18
N ALA A 92 4.02 5.42 -19.29
CA ALA A 92 3.86 5.61 -17.85
C ALA A 92 4.76 6.73 -17.30
N GLU A 93 5.99 6.87 -17.80
CA GLU A 93 6.89 7.95 -17.44
C GLU A 93 6.39 9.30 -17.94
N ARG A 94 5.85 9.36 -19.16
CA ARG A 94 5.19 10.58 -19.68
C ARG A 94 3.96 10.95 -18.86
N GLU A 95 3.14 9.98 -18.47
CA GLU A 95 1.98 10.24 -17.60
C GLU A 95 2.40 10.71 -16.21
N ARG A 96 3.46 10.14 -15.63
CA ARG A 96 4.05 10.64 -14.37
C ARG A 96 4.59 12.05 -14.54
N ALA A 97 5.34 12.33 -15.60
CA ALA A 97 5.85 13.66 -15.89
C ALA A 97 4.72 14.68 -16.13
N GLU A 98 3.62 14.28 -16.78
CA GLU A 98 2.42 15.11 -16.96
C GLU A 98 1.64 15.31 -15.65
N GLN A 99 1.60 14.33 -14.74
CA GLN A 99 1.03 14.48 -13.40
C GLN A 99 1.91 15.34 -12.49
N GLU A 100 3.24 15.22 -12.59
CA GLU A 100 4.20 16.10 -11.92
C GLU A 100 4.10 17.52 -12.49
N ALA A 101 3.96 17.69 -13.80
CA ALA A 101 3.73 19.00 -14.42
C ALA A 101 2.34 19.60 -14.10
N LYS A 102 1.30 18.79 -13.91
CA LYS A 102 -0.04 19.25 -13.46
C LYS A 102 -0.08 19.57 -11.97
N SER A 103 0.72 18.88 -11.15
CA SER A 103 0.87 19.19 -9.73
C SER A 103 1.84 20.35 -9.48
N HIS A 104 2.72 20.64 -10.43
CA HIS A 104 3.54 21.84 -10.48
C HIS A 104 2.82 22.95 -11.26
N THR A 105 1.78 23.52 -10.65
CA THR A 105 1.23 24.81 -11.10
C THR A 105 2.36 25.87 -11.14
N PRO A 106 2.39 26.76 -12.16
CA PRO A 106 3.46 27.73 -12.34
C PRO A 106 3.52 28.73 -11.16
N PRO A 107 4.71 29.23 -10.78
CA PRO A 107 4.85 30.26 -9.76
C PRO A 107 4.49 31.62 -10.37
N GLU A 108 3.21 31.97 -10.44
CA GLU A 108 2.84 33.35 -10.78
C GLU A 108 1.45 33.73 -10.25
N ALA A 109 1.44 34.40 -9.10
CA ALA A 109 0.76 35.67 -8.92
C ALA A 109 1.12 36.23 -7.55
N GLU A 110 1.92 37.29 -7.55
CA GLU A 110 2.13 38.18 -6.41
C GLU A 110 0.78 38.67 -5.86
N GLU A 111 0.24 38.00 -4.84
CA GLU A 111 -0.88 38.53 -4.07
C GLU A 111 -0.37 39.69 -3.21
N LYS A 112 -0.64 40.89 -3.71
CA LYS A 112 -0.72 42.21 -3.07
C LYS A 112 -0.64 42.19 -1.52
N PRO A 113 0.08 43.15 -0.89
CA PRO A 113 0.22 43.20 0.56
C PRO A 113 -1.16 43.26 1.24
N LYS A 114 -1.50 42.19 1.97
CA LYS A 114 -2.70 42.13 2.80
C LYS A 114 -2.59 43.25 3.85
N LYS A 115 -3.54 44.18 3.84
CA LYS A 115 -3.71 45.16 4.93
C LYS A 115 -3.73 44.39 6.25
N PRO A 116 -3.11 44.90 7.33
CA PRO A 116 -3.13 44.22 8.62
C PRO A 116 -4.58 43.98 9.03
N LEU A 117 -4.92 42.71 9.31
CA LEU A 117 -6.26 42.34 9.79
C LEU A 117 -6.58 43.16 11.03
N THR A 118 -7.82 43.62 11.12
CA THR A 118 -8.27 44.34 12.31
C THR A 118 -8.34 43.38 13.51
N ALA A 119 -8.16 43.87 14.73
CA ALA A 119 -8.09 43.05 15.95
C ALA A 119 -9.32 42.14 16.14
N GLU A 120 -10.48 42.54 15.62
CA GLU A 120 -11.72 41.74 15.65
C GLU A 120 -11.67 40.53 14.70
N GLU A 121 -11.03 40.66 13.55
CA GLU A 121 -10.88 39.57 12.57
C GLU A 121 -9.84 38.55 13.05
N GLU A 122 -8.78 39.01 13.72
CA GLU A 122 -7.83 38.12 14.38
C GLU A 122 -8.45 37.38 15.57
N ALA A 123 -9.34 38.02 16.33
CA ALA A 123 -10.07 37.36 17.40
C ALA A 123 -11.03 36.29 16.87
N ARG A 124 -11.71 36.54 15.74
CA ARG A 124 -12.53 35.52 15.07
C ARG A 124 -11.69 34.37 14.52
N ARG A 125 -10.55 34.66 13.91
CA ARG A 125 -9.63 33.61 13.43
C ARG A 125 -9.07 32.78 14.57
N LYS A 126 -8.71 33.42 15.69
CA LYS A 126 -8.27 32.72 16.91
C LYS A 126 -9.40 31.89 17.50
N ALA A 127 -10.63 32.38 17.54
CA ALA A 127 -11.78 31.61 18.00
C ALA A 127 -12.10 30.42 17.08
N ASP A 128 -11.99 30.58 15.76
CA ASP A 128 -12.17 29.48 14.80
C ASP A 128 -11.03 28.47 14.86
N LEU A 129 -9.79 28.91 15.09
CA LEU A 129 -8.66 28.01 15.34
C LEU A 129 -8.82 27.28 16.67
N LEU A 130 -9.31 27.95 17.72
CA LEU A 130 -9.61 27.31 19.01
C LEU A 130 -10.79 26.33 18.88
N LYS A 131 -11.77 26.58 18.01
CA LYS A 131 -12.82 25.59 17.71
C LYS A 131 -12.31 24.41 16.88
N ARG A 132 -11.31 24.62 16.02
CA ARG A 132 -10.75 23.56 15.17
C ARG A 132 -9.68 22.73 15.87
N TYR A 133 -8.98 23.30 16.84
CA TYR A 133 -7.80 22.70 17.48
C TYR A 133 -7.81 22.79 19.01
N GLY A 134 -8.75 23.48 19.64
CA GLY A 134 -8.84 23.64 21.10
C GLY A 134 -9.46 22.46 21.83
N ASP A 135 -10.00 21.48 21.12
CA ASP A 135 -10.46 20.22 21.70
C ASP A 135 -9.29 19.24 22.01
N LEU A 136 -8.04 19.66 21.80
CA LEU A 136 -6.85 18.80 22.01
C LEU A 136 -6.28 18.80 23.43
N GLU A 137 -6.70 19.70 24.33
CA GLU A 137 -6.06 19.83 25.65
C GLU A 137 -6.85 19.21 26.82
N ASP A 138 -8.13 18.84 26.65
CA ASP A 138 -8.94 18.24 27.73
C ASP A 138 -9.62 16.89 27.37
N GLU A 139 -9.33 16.27 26.22
CA GLU A 139 -9.75 14.87 25.98
C GLU A 139 -8.90 13.94 26.86
N THR A 140 -9.45 13.54 28.01
CA THR A 140 -8.86 12.47 28.82
C THR A 140 -8.70 11.20 27.98
N GLU A 141 -7.62 10.43 28.20
CA GLU A 141 -7.31 9.20 27.43
C GLU A 141 -8.50 8.21 27.38
N ALA A 142 -9.42 8.28 28.34
CA ALA A 142 -10.66 7.48 28.40
C ALA A 142 -11.71 7.88 27.36
N GLU A 143 -11.82 9.16 27.00
CA GLU A 143 -12.77 9.64 25.98
C GLU A 143 -12.28 9.33 24.56
N ARG A 144 -10.96 9.35 24.36
CA ARG A 144 -10.31 8.86 23.13
C ARG A 144 -10.55 7.36 22.92
N GLN A 145 -10.40 6.57 23.98
CA GLN A 145 -10.70 5.14 23.94
C GLN A 145 -12.18 4.86 23.71
N ALA A 146 -13.09 5.66 24.28
CA ALA A 146 -14.53 5.51 24.06
C ALA A 146 -14.93 5.79 22.60
N ARG A 147 -14.37 6.84 21.97
CA ARG A 147 -14.58 7.09 20.53
C ARG A 147 -13.96 6.01 19.65
N GLU A 148 -12.76 5.53 19.97
CA GLU A 148 -12.12 4.44 19.23
C GLU A 148 -12.92 3.13 19.36
N GLU A 149 -13.48 2.82 20.53
CA GLU A 149 -14.38 1.68 20.73
C GLU A 149 -15.72 1.86 20.01
N GLU A 150 -16.27 3.07 19.98
CA GLU A 150 -17.52 3.37 19.28
C GLU A 150 -17.33 3.31 17.75
N GLU A 151 -16.22 3.80 17.22
CA GLU A 151 -15.82 3.63 15.82
C GLU A 151 -15.54 2.15 15.47
N LEU A 152 -14.87 1.40 16.35
CA LEU A 152 -14.66 -0.05 16.19
C LEU A 152 -15.98 -0.84 16.25
N SER A 153 -16.94 -0.42 17.08
CA SER A 153 -18.27 -1.04 17.16
C SER A 153 -19.09 -0.77 15.89
N ASN A 154 -18.98 0.43 15.32
CA ASN A 154 -19.61 0.82 14.06
C ASN A 154 -18.94 0.16 12.84
N LEU A 155 -17.63 -0.11 12.89
CA LEU A 155 -16.89 -0.86 11.87
C LEU A 155 -17.16 -2.37 11.98
N SER A 156 -17.31 -2.93 13.18
CA SER A 156 -17.61 -4.37 13.38
C SER A 156 -19.05 -4.73 13.03
N SER A 157 -20.00 -3.81 13.23
CA SER A 157 -21.41 -4.01 12.81
C SER A 157 -21.61 -3.85 11.30
N LYS A 158 -20.73 -3.10 10.62
CA LYS A 158 -20.59 -3.08 9.15
C LYS A 158 -19.55 -4.07 8.61
N ALA A 159 -18.96 -4.91 9.46
CA ALA A 159 -17.97 -5.88 9.02
C ALA A 159 -18.62 -6.81 8.00
N LEU A 160 -18.06 -6.77 6.79
CA LEU A 160 -18.41 -7.60 5.66
C LEU A 160 -18.33 -9.06 6.13
N LYS A 161 -19.49 -9.69 6.36
CA LYS A 161 -19.57 -11.09 6.79
C LYS A 161 -18.83 -11.95 5.78
N ASP A 162 -17.88 -12.72 6.29
CA ASP A 162 -17.03 -13.60 5.49
C ASP A 162 -17.91 -14.52 4.61
N PRO A 163 -17.80 -14.44 3.27
CA PRO A 163 -18.68 -15.19 2.36
C PRO A 163 -18.52 -16.71 2.51
N SER A 164 -17.42 -17.19 3.08
CA SER A 164 -17.21 -18.61 3.40
C SER A 164 -18.19 -19.14 4.47
N GLN A 165 -18.65 -18.27 5.37
CA GLN A 165 -19.58 -18.59 6.47
C GLN A 165 -21.06 -18.46 6.04
N MET A 166 -21.34 -18.00 4.82
CA MET A 166 -22.69 -17.76 4.32
C MET A 166 -23.19 -18.89 3.40
N SER A 167 -24.48 -19.22 3.50
CA SER A 167 -25.09 -20.21 2.60
C SER A 167 -25.06 -19.72 1.14
N ARG A 168 -25.02 -20.63 0.16
CA ARG A 168 -24.95 -20.27 -1.28
C ARG A 168 -26.05 -19.29 -1.71
N LYS A 169 -27.26 -19.40 -1.15
CA LYS A 169 -28.38 -18.50 -1.43
C LYS A 169 -28.19 -17.10 -0.81
N GLN A 170 -27.58 -17.03 0.38
CA GLN A 170 -27.28 -15.77 1.06
C GLN A 170 -26.13 -15.03 0.38
N ARG A 171 -25.10 -15.75 -0.08
CA ARG A 171 -24.02 -15.17 -0.89
C ARG A 171 -24.56 -14.52 -2.16
N LYS A 172 -25.37 -15.24 -2.94
CA LYS A 172 -25.91 -14.70 -4.18
C LYS A 172 -26.75 -13.44 -3.96
N LYS A 173 -27.55 -13.40 -2.88
CA LYS A 173 -28.36 -12.22 -2.53
C LYS A 173 -27.54 -11.06 -1.94
N ALA A 174 -26.41 -11.35 -1.30
CA ALA A 174 -25.52 -10.34 -0.73
C ALA A 174 -24.58 -9.71 -1.77
N PHE A 175 -24.31 -10.42 -2.88
CA PHE A 175 -23.50 -9.91 -3.99
C PHE A 175 -24.34 -9.41 -5.17
N ASP A 176 -25.66 -9.58 -5.16
CA ASP A 176 -26.56 -9.07 -6.20
C ASP A 176 -26.61 -7.54 -6.12
N GLY A 177 -26.09 -6.87 -7.16
CA GLY A 177 -26.04 -5.40 -7.23
C GLY A 177 -24.94 -4.74 -6.38
N VAL A 178 -24.03 -5.53 -5.80
CA VAL A 178 -22.85 -5.00 -5.08
C VAL A 178 -21.68 -4.92 -6.05
N ASP A 179 -21.16 -3.71 -6.23
CA ASP A 179 -19.96 -3.46 -7.01
C ASP A 179 -18.74 -4.14 -6.35
N LEU A 180 -18.28 -5.22 -6.97
CA LEU A 180 -17.19 -6.06 -6.47
C LEU A 180 -15.85 -5.33 -6.44
N LEU A 181 -15.69 -4.26 -7.24
CA LEU A 181 -14.47 -3.44 -7.28
C LEU A 181 -14.47 -2.36 -6.20
N ALA A 182 -15.65 -1.95 -5.72
CA ALA A 182 -15.79 -1.03 -4.60
C ALA A 182 -15.71 -1.75 -3.23
N LEU A 183 -15.64 -3.09 -3.22
CA LEU A 183 -15.51 -3.84 -1.97
C LEU A 183 -14.12 -3.61 -1.35
N PRO A 184 -14.06 -3.38 -0.01
CA PRO A 184 -12.78 -3.30 0.68
C PRO A 184 -11.98 -4.58 0.48
N ASN A 185 -10.72 -4.45 0.06
CA ASN A 185 -9.82 -5.59 -0.07
C ASN A 185 -9.57 -6.22 1.31
N LEU A 186 -10.18 -7.38 1.55
CA LEU A 186 -10.08 -8.12 2.81
C LEU A 186 -8.64 -8.51 3.15
N ASN A 187 -7.79 -8.78 2.15
CA ASN A 187 -6.38 -9.08 2.39
C ASN A 187 -5.65 -7.88 2.99
N LYS A 188 -5.94 -6.66 2.51
CA LYS A 188 -5.37 -5.43 3.07
C LYS A 188 -5.84 -5.21 4.51
N HIS A 189 -7.11 -5.48 4.80
CA HIS A 189 -7.65 -5.36 6.16
C HIS A 189 -7.00 -6.36 7.12
N HIS A 190 -6.89 -7.63 6.73
CA HIS A 190 -6.24 -8.66 7.55
C HIS A 190 -4.76 -8.35 7.83
N VAL A 191 -4.04 -7.81 6.84
CA VAL A 191 -2.65 -7.37 7.04
C VAL A 191 -2.58 -6.20 8.03
N GLN A 192 -3.49 -5.21 7.90
CA GLN A 192 -3.57 -4.09 8.83
C GLN A 192 -3.97 -4.51 10.25
N GLU A 193 -4.90 -5.45 10.40
CA GLU A 193 -5.29 -6.02 11.70
C GLU A 193 -4.14 -6.78 12.34
N ALA A 194 -3.45 -7.62 11.58
CA ALA A 194 -2.27 -8.35 12.06
C ALA A 194 -1.15 -7.39 12.47
N GLU A 195 -0.94 -6.30 11.74
CA GLU A 195 0.03 -5.27 12.11
C GLU A 195 -0.39 -4.51 13.37
N ARG A 196 -1.67 -4.15 13.51
CA ARG A 196 -2.22 -3.54 14.72
C ARG A 196 -2.05 -4.46 15.94
N GLN A 197 -2.33 -5.75 15.81
CA GLN A 197 -2.10 -6.73 16.89
C GLN A 197 -0.62 -6.83 17.29
N LYS A 198 0.32 -6.75 16.34
CA LYS A 198 1.75 -6.69 16.66
C LYS A 198 2.13 -5.40 17.39
N ARG A 199 1.55 -4.26 17.02
CA ARG A 199 1.77 -2.98 17.70
C ARG A 199 1.20 -2.98 19.12
N THR A 200 0.00 -3.51 19.33
CA THR A 200 -0.61 -3.61 20.67
C THR A 200 0.15 -4.61 21.56
N ALA A 201 0.57 -5.76 21.02
CA ALA A 201 1.36 -6.74 21.76
C ALA A 201 2.74 -6.18 22.18
N SER A 202 3.41 -5.44 21.29
CA SER A 202 4.69 -4.80 21.62
C SER A 202 4.53 -3.65 22.63
N ALA A 203 3.47 -2.84 22.52
CA ALA A 203 3.13 -1.81 23.50
C ALA A 203 2.83 -2.43 24.89
N GLY A 204 2.02 -3.49 24.95
CA GLY A 204 1.73 -4.21 26.19
C GLY A 204 2.97 -4.84 26.83
N ALA A 205 3.86 -5.43 26.03
CA ALA A 205 5.13 -5.96 26.51
C ALA A 205 6.05 -4.86 27.07
N ALA A 206 6.05 -3.67 26.46
CA ALA A 206 6.82 -2.52 26.96
C ALA A 206 6.23 -1.97 28.27
N GLN A 207 4.90 -1.88 28.39
CA GLN A 207 4.22 -1.48 29.62
C GLN A 207 4.47 -2.48 30.75
N ALA A 208 4.36 -3.79 30.49
CA ALA A 208 4.64 -4.83 31.48
C ALA A 208 6.09 -4.77 32.00
N LYS A 209 7.06 -4.47 31.12
CA LYS A 209 8.46 -4.23 31.55
C LYS A 209 8.57 -3.01 32.45
N ARG A 210 7.97 -1.87 32.07
CA ARG A 210 7.96 -0.65 32.89
C ARG A 210 7.33 -0.88 34.27
N GLU A 211 6.21 -1.60 34.32
CA GLU A 211 5.54 -1.93 35.58
C GLU A 211 6.40 -2.82 36.48
N LYS A 212 7.07 -3.83 35.90
CA LYS A 212 8.00 -4.70 36.63
C LYS A 212 9.18 -3.90 37.19
N ASP A 213 9.79 -3.04 36.38
CA ASP A 213 10.91 -2.20 36.81
C ASP A 213 10.50 -1.22 37.93
N LEU A 214 9.29 -0.65 37.84
CA LEU A 214 8.73 0.20 38.89
C LEU A 214 8.46 -0.57 40.19
N ALA A 215 7.93 -1.80 40.08
CA ALA A 215 7.69 -2.66 41.24
C ALA A 215 9.01 -3.07 41.92
N ASP A 216 10.03 -3.42 41.15
CA ASP A 216 11.34 -3.77 41.69
C ASP A 216 12.03 -2.56 42.33
N ARG A 217 11.90 -1.37 41.73
CA ARG A 217 12.39 -0.12 42.33
C ARG A 217 11.67 0.23 43.63
N LYS A 218 10.35 -0.01 43.73
CA LYS A 218 9.60 0.17 44.98
C LYS A 218 10.09 -0.80 46.05
N LYS A 219 10.26 -2.08 45.75
CA LYS A 219 10.80 -3.08 46.68
C LYS A 219 12.18 -2.68 47.22
N GLN A 220 13.08 -2.20 46.35
CA GLN A 220 14.40 -1.73 46.79
C GLN A 220 14.31 -0.55 47.76
N LYS A 221 13.40 0.40 47.52
CA LYS A 221 13.15 1.53 48.42
C LYS A 221 12.59 1.07 49.76
N ASP A 222 11.63 0.14 49.76
CA ASP A 222 11.01 -0.37 50.98
C ASP A 222 12.00 -1.17 51.82
N ASP A 223 12.85 -1.99 51.20
CA ASP A 223 13.90 -2.74 51.88
C ASP A 223 14.98 -1.81 52.46
N ALA A 224 15.33 -0.74 51.75
CA ALA A 224 16.23 0.29 52.26
C ALA A 224 15.62 1.04 53.45
N ALA A 225 14.34 1.41 53.37
CA ALA A 225 13.61 2.07 54.46
C ALA A 225 13.53 1.18 55.70
N LYS A 226 13.18 -0.11 55.55
CA LYS A 226 13.17 -1.09 56.65
C LYS A 226 14.55 -1.23 57.31
N LYS A 227 15.63 -1.32 56.52
CA LYS A 227 17.00 -1.36 57.06
C LYS A 227 17.35 -0.09 57.85
N LEU A 228 16.94 1.10 57.39
CA LEU A 228 17.14 2.34 58.12
C LEU A 228 16.34 2.39 59.42
N GLU A 229 15.09 1.94 59.41
CA GLU A 229 14.28 1.83 60.62
C GLU A 229 14.84 0.84 61.63
N GLU A 230 15.33 -0.33 61.18
CA GLU A 230 16.01 -1.28 62.06
C GLU A 230 17.28 -0.68 62.68
N LYS A 231 18.08 0.05 61.90
CA LYS A 231 19.25 0.78 62.42
C LYS A 231 18.84 1.82 63.46
N ARG A 232 17.79 2.60 63.21
CA ARG A 232 17.25 3.58 64.17
C ARG A 232 16.76 2.90 65.45
N LYS A 233 16.02 1.80 65.35
CA LYS A 233 15.54 1.02 66.50
C LYS A 233 16.70 0.40 67.29
N ARG A 234 17.76 -0.06 66.62
CA ARG A 234 18.97 -0.58 67.28
C ARG A 234 19.74 0.53 68.00
N ALA A 235 19.96 1.67 67.35
CA ALA A 235 20.60 2.83 67.97
C ALA A 235 19.84 3.30 69.22
N GLN A 236 18.52 3.44 69.13
CA GLN A 236 17.67 3.83 70.26
C GLN A 236 17.69 2.80 71.42
N LYS A 237 17.89 1.50 71.13
CA LYS A 237 18.06 0.48 72.17
C LYS A 237 19.44 0.54 72.84
N VAL A 238 20.47 0.96 72.12
CA VAL A 238 21.84 1.13 72.66
C VAL A 238 21.87 2.34 73.59
N GLU A 239 21.26 3.46 73.19
CA GLU A 239 21.15 4.67 74.03
C GLU A 239 20.32 4.47 75.30
N ARG A 240 19.41 3.48 75.33
CA ARG A 240 18.65 3.13 76.55
C ARG A 240 19.40 2.17 77.50
N LYS A 241 20.53 1.59 77.06
CA LYS A 241 21.33 0.63 77.84
C LYS A 241 22.66 1.20 78.33
N GLY A 242 23.14 2.28 77.72
CA GLY A 242 24.24 3.11 78.25
C GLY A 242 23.70 4.14 79.23
#